data_AF-A0A4Q9XZ81-F1
#
_entry.id   AF-A0A4Q9XZ81-F1
#
_cell.length_a   1.000
_cell.length_b   1.000
_cell.length_c   1.000
_cell.angle_alpha   90.00
_cell.angle_beta   90.00
_cell.angle_gamma   90.00
#
_symmetry.space_group_name_H-M   'P 1'
#
loop_
_entity.id
_entity.type
_entity.pdbx_description
1 polymer ?
#
loop_
_entity_poly.entity_id
_entity_poly.type
_entity_poly.pdbx_seq_one_letter_code
_entity_poly.pdbx_strand_id
1 'polypeptide(L)'
;MSETKYCINCGKEIPVDATFCPFCGATQGKATSAKAQSTSAPEQNNEPNQPEHVNMWTALKLGMRQTFTWSQRITRPQYWWLYLDLVLITLILTIVFGFKVYSYPAFILDPFHVNALQTVLLLVYSALMSWISVMQFTASARRLHDSNRSAHYLWFSLIPLVGPILIIVFLCQRSKAAGERFDRSTSQPKHWTHKWWTWCLLVLFTLAYAALVNVTARENAIDSALTTTSKSATTSSDDSYSDSDSEEASDSDSEDSESDSESDSDSDSITIGDDDIDIADQQAYTASFTDSSWAGSTFKIDKVTVYKTDGTYTSGSGSDKQDFNGIVKVHMSIHAGRDISAYPTQAKLSTNDGQQVDADADSDDFDGDLNSGTDSDGNLYFILPKLSSVKNITSVRLKWDASYDTDDYDDDNDFKTFDATLNLN
;
A
#
# COMPACT_ATOMS: atom_id res chain seq x y z
N MET A 1 -35.12 -42.91 -2.32
CA MET A 1 -33.80 -42.54 -2.86
C MET A 1 -32.79 -43.32 -2.05
N SER A 2 -31.94 -44.14 -2.68
CA SER A 2 -30.88 -44.85 -1.97
C SER A 2 -29.88 -43.83 -1.42
N GLU A 3 -29.62 -43.85 -0.12
CA GLU A 3 -28.58 -42.99 0.46
C GLU A 3 -27.21 -43.40 -0.10
N THR A 4 -26.43 -42.43 -0.57
CA THR A 4 -25.08 -42.63 -1.12
C THR A 4 -24.02 -41.96 -0.25
N LYS A 5 -22.82 -42.53 -0.23
CA LYS A 5 -21.60 -41.95 0.37
C LYS A 5 -20.50 -41.85 -0.69
N TYR A 6 -19.45 -41.11 -0.40
CA TYR A 6 -18.28 -41.04 -1.28
C TYR A 6 -17.18 -41.99 -0.79
N CYS A 7 -16.52 -42.68 -1.71
CA CYS A 7 -15.41 -43.56 -1.40
C CYS A 7 -14.24 -42.80 -0.76
N ILE A 8 -13.72 -43.29 0.37
CA ILE A 8 -12.59 -42.67 1.12
C ILE A 8 -11.26 -42.62 0.33
N ASN A 9 -11.10 -43.46 -0.70
CA ASN A 9 -9.86 -43.53 -1.48
C ASN A 9 -10.00 -42.80 -2.83
N CYS A 10 -11.01 -43.14 -3.64
CA CYS A 10 -11.15 -42.59 -4.99
C CYS A 10 -12.20 -41.48 -5.15
N GLY A 11 -12.98 -41.17 -4.10
CA GLY A 11 -13.94 -40.07 -4.13
C GLY A 11 -15.17 -40.27 -5.03
N LYS A 12 -15.43 -41.47 -5.56
CA LYS A 12 -16.66 -41.77 -6.32
C LYS A 12 -17.86 -42.05 -5.40
N GLU A 13 -19.05 -41.74 -5.87
CA GLU A 13 -20.31 -42.06 -5.18
C GLU A 13 -20.55 -43.57 -5.16
N ILE A 14 -20.86 -44.09 -3.98
CA ILE A 14 -21.11 -45.50 -3.69
C ILE A 14 -22.30 -45.62 -2.73
N PRO A 15 -22.99 -46.77 -2.67
CA PRO A 15 -24.03 -47.01 -1.66
C PRO A 15 -23.52 -46.83 -0.22
N VAL A 16 -24.35 -46.29 0.69
CA VAL A 16 -23.96 -46.07 2.10
C VAL A 16 -23.52 -47.35 2.81
N ASP A 17 -24.14 -48.47 2.49
CA ASP A 17 -23.88 -49.81 3.03
C ASP A 17 -22.68 -50.52 2.37
N ALA A 18 -22.09 -49.94 1.32
CA ALA A 18 -20.94 -50.55 0.64
C ALA A 18 -19.72 -50.62 1.58
N THR A 19 -19.29 -51.86 1.87
CA THR A 19 -18.04 -52.17 2.61
C THR A 19 -16.80 -52.06 1.73
N PHE A 20 -16.96 -52.15 0.41
CA PHE A 20 -15.89 -52.02 -0.57
C PHE A 20 -16.32 -51.08 -1.69
N CYS A 21 -15.39 -50.25 -2.17
CA CYS A 21 -15.66 -49.40 -3.32
C CYS A 21 -15.62 -50.22 -4.62
N PRO A 22 -16.69 -50.25 -5.43
CA PRO A 22 -16.73 -50.99 -6.69
C PRO A 22 -15.79 -50.43 -7.75
N PHE A 23 -15.30 -49.19 -7.59
CA PHE A 23 -14.44 -48.54 -8.56
C PHE A 23 -12.95 -48.67 -8.27
N CYS A 24 -12.55 -48.76 -6.99
CA CYS A 24 -11.14 -48.76 -6.61
C CYS A 24 -10.75 -49.85 -5.60
N GLY A 25 -11.69 -50.73 -5.22
CA GLY A 25 -11.44 -51.86 -4.31
C GLY A 25 -11.17 -51.50 -2.85
N ALA A 26 -11.15 -50.22 -2.48
CA ALA A 26 -10.83 -49.79 -1.12
C ALA A 26 -11.95 -50.16 -0.13
N THR A 27 -11.57 -50.68 1.04
CA THR A 27 -12.48 -50.90 2.17
C THR A 27 -13.04 -49.57 2.65
N GLN A 28 -14.33 -49.56 3.01
CA GLN A 28 -15.03 -48.39 3.54
C GLN A 28 -15.38 -48.67 5.00
N GLY A 29 -15.14 -47.70 5.88
CA GLY A 29 -15.58 -47.80 7.28
C GLY A 29 -17.09 -48.02 7.35
N LYS A 30 -17.54 -48.87 8.29
CA LYS A 30 -18.98 -49.05 8.55
C LYS A 30 -19.56 -47.73 9.06
N ALA A 31 -20.61 -47.25 8.41
CA ALA A 31 -21.39 -46.13 8.90
C ALA A 31 -22.19 -46.61 10.12
N THR A 32 -21.68 -46.36 11.32
CA THR A 32 -22.46 -46.55 12.55
C THR A 32 -23.39 -45.34 12.66
N SER A 33 -24.67 -45.54 12.33
CA SER A 33 -25.73 -44.60 12.68
C SER A 33 -25.63 -44.29 14.18
N ALA A 34 -25.61 -43.01 14.52
CA ALA A 34 -25.57 -42.52 15.88
C ALA A 34 -26.75 -43.08 16.68
N LYS A 35 -26.46 -43.95 17.65
CA LYS A 35 -27.32 -44.17 18.81
C LYS A 35 -26.43 -44.14 20.04
N ALA A 36 -26.71 -43.19 20.92
CA ALA A 36 -26.05 -43.02 22.20
C ALA A 36 -26.17 -44.31 23.02
N GLN A 37 -25.04 -44.88 23.43
CA GLN A 37 -24.98 -45.70 24.64
C GLN A 37 -23.55 -45.74 25.19
N SER A 38 -23.43 -45.10 26.35
CA SER A 38 -22.35 -45.21 27.32
C SER A 38 -22.20 -46.64 27.83
N THR A 39 -20.99 -47.19 27.77
CA THR A 39 -20.53 -48.28 28.65
C THR A 39 -19.01 -48.24 28.80
N SER A 40 -18.57 -48.61 29.99
CA SER A 40 -17.37 -48.22 30.71
C SER A 40 -16.26 -49.30 30.75
N ALA A 41 -15.02 -48.82 30.94
CA ALA A 41 -13.84 -49.43 31.59
C ALA A 41 -12.71 -50.03 30.72
N PRO A 42 -11.42 -50.04 31.18
CA PRO A 42 -10.79 -49.30 32.29
C PRO A 42 -9.62 -48.38 31.85
N GLU A 43 -9.29 -47.47 32.76
CA GLU A 43 -8.29 -46.39 32.67
C GLU A 43 -6.86 -46.85 32.37
N GLN A 44 -6.24 -46.18 31.39
CA GLN A 44 -4.84 -45.77 31.51
C GLN A 44 -4.80 -44.25 31.43
N ASN A 45 -4.47 -43.66 32.58
CA ASN A 45 -4.19 -42.26 32.86
C ASN A 45 -3.72 -41.45 31.65
N ASN A 46 -4.62 -40.62 31.12
CA ASN A 46 -4.39 -39.23 30.75
C ASN A 46 -5.79 -38.61 30.68
N GLU A 47 -6.03 -37.58 31.51
CA GLU A 47 -7.24 -36.76 31.47
C GLU A 47 -7.64 -36.44 30.02
N PRO A 48 -8.94 -36.43 29.67
CA PRO A 48 -9.36 -35.88 28.41
C PRO A 48 -9.08 -34.38 28.49
N ASN A 49 -7.92 -33.96 27.97
CA ASN A 49 -7.59 -32.55 27.80
C ASN A 49 -8.84 -31.89 27.23
N GLN A 50 -9.39 -30.94 28.00
CA GLN A 50 -10.46 -30.06 27.54
C GLN A 50 -10.17 -29.67 26.09
N PRO A 51 -11.19 -29.58 25.19
CA PRO A 51 -10.94 -29.16 23.81
C PRO A 51 -10.10 -27.89 23.88
N GLU A 52 -8.83 -28.01 23.46
CA GLU A 52 -7.80 -26.99 23.67
C GLU A 52 -8.41 -25.65 23.25
N HIS A 53 -8.58 -24.73 24.21
CA HIS A 53 -9.34 -23.50 23.98
C HIS A 53 -8.74 -22.80 22.78
N VAL A 54 -9.49 -22.74 21.68
CA VAL A 54 -8.97 -22.22 20.42
C VAL A 54 -8.68 -20.74 20.60
N ASN A 55 -7.43 -20.37 20.41
CA ASN A 55 -6.92 -19.01 20.49
C ASN A 55 -5.81 -18.83 19.44
N MET A 56 -5.31 -17.61 19.30
CA MET A 56 -4.21 -17.25 18.38
C MET A 56 -3.03 -18.22 18.48
N TRP A 57 -2.48 -18.39 19.68
CA TRP A 57 -1.29 -19.23 19.87
C TRP A 57 -1.50 -20.70 19.47
N THR A 58 -2.63 -21.30 19.86
CA THR A 58 -2.94 -22.70 19.54
C THR A 58 -3.18 -22.89 18.05
N ALA A 59 -3.82 -21.92 17.38
CA ALA A 59 -4.04 -21.92 15.95
C ALA A 59 -2.72 -21.77 15.16
N LEU A 60 -1.86 -20.82 15.54
CA LEU A 60 -0.53 -20.65 14.94
C LEU A 60 0.34 -21.90 15.11
N LYS A 61 0.38 -22.48 16.32
CA LYS A 61 1.12 -23.72 16.61
C LYS A 61 0.61 -24.90 15.78
N LEU A 62 -0.71 -25.00 15.61
CA LEU A 62 -1.33 -25.99 14.73
C LEU A 62 -0.90 -25.79 13.28
N GLY A 63 -0.94 -24.55 12.79
CA GLY A 63 -0.48 -24.16 11.46
C GLY A 63 0.95 -24.59 11.19
N MET A 64 1.90 -24.21 12.06
CA MET A 64 3.33 -24.56 11.93
C MET A 64 3.59 -26.07 11.92
N ARG A 65 2.84 -26.83 12.74
CA ARG A 65 2.95 -28.30 12.79
C ARG A 65 2.40 -28.98 11.55
N GLN A 66 1.50 -28.32 10.82
CA GLN A 66 0.71 -28.90 9.75
C GLN A 66 0.85 -28.16 8.42
N THR A 67 1.92 -27.38 8.23
CA THR A 67 2.19 -26.57 7.03
C THR A 67 2.06 -27.36 5.72
N PHE A 68 2.56 -28.59 5.66
CA PHE A 68 2.47 -29.48 4.47
C PHE A 68 1.52 -30.67 4.68
N THR A 69 0.54 -30.54 5.57
CA THR A 69 -0.45 -31.59 5.84
C THR A 69 -1.72 -31.33 5.05
N TRP A 70 -2.01 -32.22 4.09
CA TRP A 70 -3.19 -32.15 3.24
C TRP A 70 -4.35 -33.02 3.74
N SER A 71 -4.00 -34.12 4.40
CA SER A 71 -4.93 -35.12 4.91
C SER A 71 -5.27 -34.80 6.35
N GLN A 72 -6.25 -33.92 6.55
CA GLN A 72 -6.92 -33.62 7.82
C GLN A 72 -7.93 -32.49 7.60
N ARG A 73 -8.83 -32.30 8.57
CA ARG A 73 -9.70 -31.13 8.66
C ARG A 73 -9.15 -30.11 9.64
N ILE A 74 -9.49 -28.84 9.39
CA ILE A 74 -9.33 -27.75 10.36
C ILE A 74 -10.71 -27.15 10.62
N THR A 75 -11.05 -26.98 11.91
CA THR A 75 -12.35 -26.43 12.28
C THR A 75 -12.44 -24.95 11.94
N ARG A 76 -13.66 -24.42 11.83
CA ARG A 76 -13.89 -23.00 11.54
C ARG A 76 -13.13 -22.03 12.48
N PRO A 77 -13.21 -22.14 13.82
CA PRO A 77 -12.52 -21.20 14.71
C PRO A 77 -11.00 -21.32 14.56
N GLN A 78 -10.44 -22.54 14.44
CA GLN A 78 -9.00 -22.73 14.24
C GLN A 78 -8.50 -22.08 12.95
N TYR A 79 -9.29 -22.16 11.87
CA TYR A 79 -8.95 -21.55 10.60
C TYR A 79 -8.92 -20.02 10.69
N TRP A 80 -9.95 -19.39 11.27
CA TRP A 80 -10.04 -17.93 11.31
C TRP A 80 -9.04 -17.30 12.29
N TRP A 81 -8.74 -17.96 13.41
CA TRP A 81 -7.64 -17.53 14.28
C TRP A 81 -6.30 -17.63 13.58
N LEU A 82 -5.99 -18.76 12.92
CA LEU A 82 -4.76 -18.91 12.15
C LEU A 82 -4.68 -17.87 11.02
N TYR A 83 -5.78 -17.60 10.31
CA TYR A 83 -5.82 -16.59 9.26
C TYR A 83 -5.47 -15.20 9.81
N LEU A 84 -6.06 -14.82 10.94
CA LEU A 84 -5.75 -13.56 11.63
C LEU A 84 -4.27 -13.49 12.04
N ASP A 85 -3.73 -14.55 12.64
CA ASP A 85 -2.31 -14.61 13.03
C ASP A 85 -1.40 -14.38 11.83
N LEU A 86 -1.68 -15.06 10.70
CA LEU A 86 -0.88 -14.93 9.49
C LEU A 86 -0.99 -13.54 8.87
N VAL A 87 -2.18 -12.92 8.87
CA VAL A 87 -2.36 -11.54 8.41
C VAL A 87 -1.55 -10.56 9.25
N LEU A 88 -1.58 -10.68 10.58
CA LEU A 88 -0.82 -9.80 11.47
C LEU A 88 0.69 -9.98 11.30
N ILE A 89 1.17 -11.23 11.21
CA ILE A 89 2.58 -11.52 10.97
C ILE A 89 3.03 -10.96 9.61
N THR A 90 2.23 -11.14 8.55
CA THR A 90 2.51 -10.59 7.22
C THR A 90 2.55 -9.06 7.24
N LEU A 91 1.65 -8.40 7.96
CA LEU A 91 1.65 -6.94 8.13
C LEU A 91 2.95 -6.47 8.80
N ILE A 92 3.32 -7.08 9.93
CA ILE A 92 4.55 -6.75 10.66
C ILE A 92 5.78 -6.99 9.78
N LEU A 93 5.88 -8.13 9.09
CA LEU A 93 7.00 -8.43 8.20
C LEU A 93 7.11 -7.42 7.05
N THR A 94 5.97 -6.95 6.53
CA THR A 94 5.95 -5.97 5.43
C THR A 94 6.39 -4.59 5.92
N ILE A 95 5.97 -4.17 7.12
CA ILE A 95 6.41 -2.90 7.71
C ILE A 95 7.89 -2.95 8.09
N VAL A 96 8.37 -4.04 8.70
CA VAL A 96 9.75 -4.12 9.22
C VAL A 96 10.77 -4.37 8.11
N PHE A 97 10.47 -5.28 7.17
CA PHE A 97 11.41 -5.70 6.13
C PHE A 97 10.95 -5.35 4.73
N GLY A 98 9.64 -5.38 4.48
CA GLY A 98 9.05 -5.21 3.14
C GLY A 98 9.48 -3.91 2.48
N PHE A 99 9.39 -2.76 3.16
CA PHE A 99 9.84 -1.47 2.59
C PHE A 99 11.26 -1.57 2.01
N LYS A 100 12.25 -2.03 2.80
CA LYS A 100 13.63 -2.17 2.32
C LYS A 100 13.80 -3.22 1.22
N VAL A 101 13.05 -4.32 1.28
CA VAL A 101 13.11 -5.40 0.28
C VAL A 101 12.52 -4.97 -1.06
N TYR A 102 11.44 -4.18 -1.06
CA TYR A 102 10.77 -3.70 -2.27
C TYR A 102 11.34 -2.40 -2.83
N SER A 103 12.13 -1.62 -2.07
CA SER A 103 12.76 -0.39 -2.57
C SER A 103 14.09 -0.62 -3.29
N TYR A 104 14.81 -1.70 -3.00
CA TYR A 104 16.16 -1.95 -3.55
C TYR A 104 16.31 -3.37 -4.11
N PRO A 105 16.65 -3.56 -5.40
CA PRO A 105 16.89 -4.89 -5.95
C PRO A 105 18.14 -5.52 -5.34
N ALA A 106 18.07 -6.81 -5.03
CA ALA A 106 19.20 -7.58 -4.52
C ALA A 106 20.24 -7.88 -5.61
N PHE A 107 19.78 -8.08 -6.86
CA PHE A 107 20.67 -8.30 -8.00
C PHE A 107 20.07 -7.78 -9.32
N ILE A 108 20.95 -7.39 -10.23
CA ILE A 108 20.66 -6.91 -11.59
C ILE A 108 21.48 -7.77 -12.57
N LEU A 109 20.88 -8.18 -13.69
CA LEU A 109 21.54 -9.11 -14.63
C LEU A 109 22.34 -8.40 -15.73
N ASP A 110 22.10 -7.12 -15.99
CA ASP A 110 22.78 -6.34 -17.04
C ASP A 110 22.97 -4.86 -16.64
N PRO A 111 24.20 -4.41 -16.32
CA PRO A 111 25.37 -5.26 -16.04
C PRO A 111 25.13 -6.13 -14.78
N PHE A 112 25.77 -7.30 -14.71
CA PHE A 112 25.60 -8.22 -13.57
C PHE A 112 26.14 -7.58 -12.27
N HIS A 113 25.23 -7.27 -11.35
CA HIS A 113 25.53 -6.71 -10.04
C HIS A 113 24.77 -7.46 -8.96
N VAL A 114 25.44 -7.79 -7.85
CA VAL A 114 24.86 -8.50 -6.71
C VAL A 114 25.20 -7.77 -5.42
N ASN A 115 24.17 -7.40 -4.66
CA ASN A 115 24.33 -6.90 -3.30
C ASN A 115 24.15 -8.08 -2.33
N ALA A 116 25.23 -8.51 -1.70
CA ALA A 116 25.24 -9.69 -0.84
C ALA A 116 24.30 -9.55 0.38
N LEU A 117 24.29 -8.38 1.04
CA LEU A 117 23.45 -8.13 2.21
C LEU A 117 21.97 -8.11 1.82
N GLN A 118 21.63 -7.38 0.74
CA GLN A 118 20.25 -7.32 0.23
C GLN A 118 19.77 -8.69 -0.26
N THR A 119 20.66 -9.51 -0.83
CA THR A 119 20.33 -10.88 -1.23
C THR A 119 19.98 -11.75 -0.02
N VAL A 120 20.75 -11.66 1.07
CA VAL A 120 20.41 -12.38 2.31
C VAL A 120 19.07 -11.91 2.86
N LEU A 121 18.82 -10.59 2.91
CA LEU A 121 17.56 -10.03 3.37
C LEU A 121 16.38 -10.50 2.52
N LEU A 122 16.50 -10.42 1.19
CA LEU A 122 15.50 -10.90 0.23
C LEU A 122 15.19 -12.38 0.44
N LEU A 123 16.21 -13.23 0.60
CA LEU A 123 16.02 -14.66 0.80
C LEU A 123 15.34 -14.98 2.13
N VAL A 124 15.70 -14.28 3.21
CA VAL A 124 15.05 -14.44 4.52
C VAL A 124 13.58 -14.01 4.44
N TYR A 125 13.31 -12.82 3.92
CA TYR A 125 11.94 -12.32 3.74
C TYR A 125 11.10 -13.26 2.86
N SER A 126 11.65 -13.69 1.73
CA SER A 126 10.99 -14.59 0.79
C SER A 126 10.73 -15.97 1.39
N ALA A 127 11.63 -16.48 2.23
CA ALA A 127 11.44 -17.75 2.92
C ALA A 127 10.31 -17.67 3.94
N LEU A 128 10.22 -16.58 4.70
CA LEU A 128 9.14 -16.34 5.66
C LEU A 128 7.79 -16.19 4.94
N MET A 129 7.74 -15.37 3.88
CA MET A 129 6.51 -15.17 3.10
C MET A 129 6.05 -16.44 2.38
N SER A 130 6.98 -17.22 1.82
CA SER A 130 6.67 -18.51 1.20
C SER A 130 6.13 -19.51 2.21
N TRP A 131 6.73 -19.57 3.40
CA TRP A 131 6.25 -20.42 4.47
C TRP A 131 4.82 -20.07 4.91
N ILE A 132 4.56 -18.78 5.16
CA ILE A 132 3.22 -18.27 5.51
C ILE A 132 2.20 -18.59 4.42
N SER A 133 2.57 -18.38 3.15
CA SER A 133 1.70 -18.66 2.01
C SER A 133 1.34 -20.15 1.90
N VAL A 134 2.32 -21.04 2.09
CA VAL A 134 2.07 -22.49 2.10
C VAL A 134 1.16 -22.87 3.28
N MET A 135 1.40 -22.31 4.47
CA MET A 135 0.52 -22.53 5.63
C MET A 135 -0.93 -22.11 5.35
N GLN A 136 -1.12 -20.93 4.78
CA GLN A 136 -2.44 -20.39 4.46
C GLN A 136 -3.14 -21.25 3.38
N PHE A 137 -2.40 -21.68 2.36
CA PHE A 137 -2.93 -22.51 1.28
C PHE A 137 -3.39 -23.88 1.80
N THR A 138 -2.55 -24.57 2.59
CA THR A 138 -2.91 -25.88 3.13
C THR A 138 -4.00 -25.80 4.19
N ALA A 139 -4.03 -24.75 5.01
CA ALA A 139 -5.14 -24.49 5.93
C ALA A 139 -6.47 -24.31 5.17
N SER A 140 -6.47 -23.55 4.07
CA SER A 140 -7.66 -23.33 3.24
C SER A 140 -8.16 -24.62 2.59
N ALA A 141 -7.26 -25.47 2.09
CA ALA A 141 -7.61 -26.80 1.59
C ALA A 141 -8.26 -27.69 2.67
N ARG A 142 -7.66 -27.75 3.87
CA ARG A 142 -8.21 -28.51 5.00
C ARG A 142 -9.53 -27.96 5.50
N ARG A 143 -9.75 -26.65 5.38
CA ARG A 143 -10.99 -26.01 5.75
C ARG A 143 -12.12 -26.33 4.76
N LEU A 144 -11.79 -26.39 3.47
CA LEU A 144 -12.71 -26.88 2.44
C LEU A 144 -13.10 -28.35 2.69
N HIS A 145 -12.12 -29.20 3.05
CA HIS A 145 -12.38 -30.59 3.43
C HIS A 145 -13.37 -30.70 4.60
N ASP A 146 -13.25 -29.82 5.60
CA ASP A 146 -14.17 -29.77 6.75
C ASP A 146 -15.63 -29.45 6.34
N SER A 147 -15.81 -28.69 5.25
CA SER A 147 -17.11 -28.42 4.65
C SER A 147 -17.56 -29.47 3.60
N ASN A 148 -16.87 -30.62 3.53
CA ASN A 148 -17.04 -31.69 2.55
C ASN A 148 -16.77 -31.29 1.08
N ARG A 149 -15.87 -30.35 0.84
CA ARG A 149 -15.43 -29.93 -0.51
C ARG A 149 -14.00 -30.35 -0.77
N SER A 150 -13.65 -30.66 -2.02
CA SER A 150 -12.26 -30.92 -2.39
C SER A 150 -11.46 -29.62 -2.44
N ALA A 151 -10.14 -29.71 -2.26
CA ALA A 151 -9.24 -28.56 -2.40
C ALA A 151 -9.25 -27.90 -3.80
N HIS A 152 -9.79 -28.58 -4.82
CA HIS A 152 -9.90 -28.06 -6.19
C HIS A 152 -10.79 -26.81 -6.27
N TYR A 153 -11.65 -26.56 -5.29
CA TYR A 153 -12.42 -25.32 -5.23
C TYR A 153 -11.51 -24.09 -5.14
N LEU A 154 -10.27 -24.21 -4.63
CA LEU A 154 -9.30 -23.11 -4.61
C LEU A 154 -8.95 -22.57 -6.01
N TRP A 155 -9.18 -23.34 -7.07
CA TRP A 155 -9.02 -22.84 -8.45
C TRP A 155 -9.96 -21.69 -8.78
N PHE A 156 -11.09 -21.56 -8.07
CA PHE A 156 -11.96 -20.40 -8.25
C PHE A 156 -11.27 -19.09 -7.87
N SER A 157 -10.25 -19.10 -7.02
CA SER A 157 -9.45 -17.89 -6.71
C SER A 157 -8.73 -17.30 -7.93
N LEU A 158 -8.59 -18.06 -9.03
CA LEU A 158 -8.05 -17.54 -10.29
C LEU A 158 -9.06 -16.66 -11.06
N ILE A 159 -10.33 -16.69 -10.69
CA ILE A 159 -11.35 -15.79 -11.26
C ILE A 159 -11.31 -14.49 -10.45
N PRO A 160 -10.93 -13.35 -11.05
CA PRO A 160 -10.81 -12.10 -10.32
C PRO A 160 -12.16 -11.68 -9.74
N LEU A 161 -12.11 -11.01 -8.58
CA LEU A 161 -13.24 -10.47 -7.83
C LEU A 161 -14.22 -11.54 -7.29
N VAL A 162 -14.93 -12.27 -8.16
CA VAL A 162 -15.96 -13.24 -7.78
C VAL A 162 -15.37 -14.49 -7.12
N GLY A 163 -14.21 -14.94 -7.62
CA GLY A 163 -13.52 -16.13 -7.13
C GLY A 163 -13.19 -16.10 -5.63
N PRO A 164 -12.44 -15.09 -5.16
CA PRO A 164 -12.13 -14.90 -3.75
C PRO A 164 -13.39 -14.84 -2.87
N ILE A 165 -14.45 -14.15 -3.31
CA ILE A 165 -15.71 -14.04 -2.56
C ILE A 165 -16.34 -15.43 -2.38
N LEU A 166 -16.43 -16.23 -3.44
CA LEU A 166 -16.97 -17.60 -3.37
C LEU A 166 -16.18 -18.47 -2.39
N ILE A 167 -14.85 -18.35 -2.40
CA ILE A 167 -13.99 -19.14 -1.51
C ILE A 167 -14.18 -18.72 -0.06
N ILE A 168 -14.23 -17.42 0.24
CA ILE A 168 -14.52 -16.92 1.59
C ILE A 168 -15.87 -17.47 2.08
N VAL A 169 -16.91 -17.44 1.23
CA VAL A 169 -18.22 -18.02 1.57
C VAL A 169 -18.07 -19.50 1.93
N PHE A 170 -17.35 -20.30 1.14
CA PHE A 170 -17.14 -21.72 1.45
C PHE A 170 -16.35 -21.94 2.74
N LEU A 171 -15.34 -21.11 3.03
CA LEU A 171 -14.54 -21.16 4.25
C LEU A 171 -15.33 -20.74 5.51
N CYS A 172 -16.42 -19.98 5.36
CA CYS A 172 -17.34 -19.59 6.44
C CYS A 172 -18.39 -20.65 6.79
N GLN A 173 -18.66 -21.62 5.90
CA GLN A 173 -19.75 -22.59 6.09
C GLN A 173 -19.52 -23.57 7.24
N ARG A 174 -20.60 -24.07 7.86
CA ARG A 174 -20.47 -25.04 8.97
C ARG A 174 -19.79 -26.34 8.54
N SER A 175 -19.10 -26.98 9.49
CA SER A 175 -18.49 -28.30 9.32
C SER A 175 -19.55 -29.35 8.97
N LYS A 176 -19.21 -30.30 8.10
CA LYS A 176 -20.09 -31.40 7.70
C LYS A 176 -19.48 -32.74 8.12
N ALA A 177 -20.27 -33.63 8.70
CA ALA A 177 -19.82 -34.97 9.09
C ALA A 177 -19.18 -35.75 7.92
N ALA A 178 -19.74 -35.59 6.71
CA ALA A 178 -19.21 -36.20 5.49
C ALA A 178 -17.76 -35.79 5.14
N GLY A 179 -17.25 -34.68 5.71
CA GLY A 179 -15.87 -34.25 5.54
C GLY A 179 -14.83 -35.21 6.13
N GLU A 180 -15.23 -36.12 7.03
CA GLU A 180 -14.36 -37.16 7.61
C GLU A 180 -13.67 -38.03 6.54
N ARG A 181 -14.24 -38.15 5.34
CA ARG A 181 -13.63 -38.87 4.21
C ARG A 181 -12.24 -38.35 3.81
N PHE A 182 -11.91 -37.10 4.15
CA PHE A 182 -10.62 -36.48 3.84
C PHE A 182 -9.55 -36.72 4.93
N ASP A 183 -9.96 -37.27 6.07
CA ASP A 183 -9.04 -37.67 7.13
C ASP A 183 -8.41 -39.01 6.74
N ARG A 184 -7.09 -39.04 6.54
CA ARG A 184 -6.39 -40.32 6.36
C ARG A 184 -6.14 -40.95 7.72
N SER A 185 -6.55 -42.21 7.89
CA SER A 185 -6.28 -43.02 9.08
C SER A 185 -4.82 -43.47 9.13
N THR A 186 -3.88 -42.53 9.16
CA THR A 186 -2.48 -42.86 9.42
C THR A 186 -2.20 -42.58 10.88
N SER A 187 -1.86 -43.62 11.63
CA SER A 187 -1.29 -43.53 12.97
C SER A 187 -0.16 -42.50 12.97
N GLN A 188 -0.44 -41.32 13.52
CA GLN A 188 0.48 -40.19 13.67
C GLN A 188 1.20 -39.76 12.35
N PRO A 189 0.68 -38.79 11.59
CA PRO A 189 1.40 -38.30 10.42
C PRO A 189 2.79 -37.79 10.85
N LYS A 190 3.86 -38.39 10.31
CA LYS A 190 5.24 -37.91 10.53
C LYS A 190 5.28 -36.41 10.25
N HIS A 191 5.84 -35.65 11.19
CA HIS A 191 5.98 -34.21 11.08
C HIS A 191 6.62 -33.87 9.74
N TRP A 192 6.07 -32.87 9.07
CA TRP A 192 6.45 -32.57 7.69
C TRP A 192 7.94 -32.22 7.57
N THR A 193 8.54 -31.66 8.62
CA THR A 193 9.97 -31.33 8.70
C THR A 193 10.91 -32.53 8.51
N HIS A 194 10.44 -33.77 8.72
CA HIS A 194 11.23 -34.97 8.46
C HIS A 194 11.18 -35.46 7.01
N LYS A 195 10.42 -34.80 6.14
CA LYS A 195 10.32 -35.13 4.72
C LYS A 195 11.22 -34.19 3.92
N TRP A 196 12.32 -34.70 3.37
CA TRP A 196 13.28 -33.86 2.63
C TRP A 196 12.62 -33.10 1.46
N TRP A 197 11.66 -33.71 0.76
CA TRP A 197 10.99 -33.09 -0.39
C TRP A 197 10.17 -31.85 -0.04
N THR A 198 9.65 -31.71 1.20
CA THR A 198 8.92 -30.50 1.60
C THR A 198 9.87 -29.32 1.74
N TRP A 199 11.11 -29.56 2.17
CA TRP A 199 12.16 -28.54 2.19
C TRP A 199 12.56 -28.12 0.77
N CYS A 200 12.69 -29.08 -0.17
CA CYS A 200 12.95 -28.76 -1.57
C CYS A 200 11.85 -27.90 -2.19
N LEU A 201 10.56 -28.20 -1.92
CA LEU A 201 9.46 -27.37 -2.37
C LEU A 201 9.49 -25.99 -1.75
N LEU A 202 9.78 -25.88 -0.44
CA LEU A 202 9.85 -24.59 0.22
C LEU A 202 10.98 -23.73 -0.36
N VAL A 203 12.16 -24.31 -0.60
CA VAL A 203 13.27 -23.63 -1.28
C VAL A 203 12.87 -23.17 -2.68
N LEU A 204 12.19 -24.03 -3.45
CA LEU A 204 11.70 -23.66 -4.78
C LEU A 204 10.73 -22.48 -4.72
N PHE A 205 9.75 -22.50 -3.82
CA PHE A 205 8.81 -21.39 -3.63
C PHE A 205 9.53 -20.12 -3.18
N THR A 206 10.50 -20.24 -2.27
CA THR A 206 11.34 -19.13 -1.82
C THR A 206 12.09 -18.49 -2.98
N LEU A 207 12.73 -19.28 -3.85
CA LEU A 207 13.47 -18.75 -5.00
C LEU A 207 12.54 -18.09 -6.03
N ALA A 208 11.38 -18.69 -6.29
CA ALA A 208 10.38 -18.10 -7.18
C ALA A 208 9.83 -16.77 -6.63
N TYR A 209 9.52 -16.72 -5.33
CA TYR A 209 9.06 -15.52 -4.65
C TYR A 209 10.15 -14.45 -4.62
N ALA A 210 11.39 -14.82 -4.30
CA ALA A 210 12.54 -13.92 -4.31
C ALA A 210 12.79 -13.32 -5.70
N ALA A 211 12.67 -14.12 -6.76
CA ALA A 211 12.79 -13.63 -8.13
C ALA A 211 11.69 -12.61 -8.45
N LEU A 212 10.44 -12.91 -8.10
CA LEU A 212 9.31 -11.99 -8.30
C LEU A 212 9.52 -10.67 -7.55
N VAL A 213 9.85 -10.74 -6.27
CA VAL A 213 10.10 -9.56 -5.44
C VAL A 213 11.30 -8.77 -5.95
N ASN A 214 12.37 -9.41 -6.40
CA ASN A 214 13.53 -8.71 -6.97
C ASN A 214 13.18 -8.00 -8.28
N VAL A 215 12.29 -8.56 -9.11
CA VAL A 215 11.77 -7.89 -10.31
C VAL A 215 10.96 -6.66 -9.91
N THR A 216 10.01 -6.80 -8.97
CA THR A 216 9.24 -5.66 -8.46
C THR A 216 10.13 -4.61 -7.81
N ALA A 217 11.14 -5.02 -7.04
CA ALA A 217 12.08 -4.09 -6.43
C ALA A 217 12.96 -3.39 -7.47
N ARG A 218 13.30 -4.07 -8.58
CA ARG A 218 13.98 -3.44 -9.71
C ARG A 218 13.07 -2.44 -10.41
N GLU A 219 11.80 -2.78 -10.64
CA GLU A 219 10.82 -1.85 -11.23
C GLU A 219 10.62 -0.64 -10.31
N ASN A 220 10.36 -0.86 -9.02
CA ASN A 220 10.26 0.21 -8.03
C ASN A 220 11.55 1.03 -7.93
N ALA A 221 12.74 0.41 -8.05
CA ALA A 221 14.00 1.14 -8.03
C ALA A 221 14.29 1.84 -9.36
N ILE A 222 13.74 1.38 -10.49
CA ILE A 222 13.79 2.11 -11.76
C ILE A 222 12.81 3.28 -11.70
N ASP A 223 11.59 3.07 -11.21
CA ASP A 223 10.60 4.12 -10.99
C ASP A 223 11.16 5.12 -10.00
N SER A 224 11.67 4.66 -8.84
CA SER A 224 12.34 5.50 -7.86
C SER A 224 13.62 6.11 -8.40
N ALA A 225 14.41 5.45 -9.25
CA ALA A 225 15.58 6.09 -9.87
C ALA A 225 15.18 7.03 -11.02
N LEU A 226 14.01 6.88 -11.64
CA LEU A 226 13.43 7.92 -12.48
C LEU A 226 12.99 9.08 -11.58
N THR A 227 12.34 8.82 -10.45
CA THR A 227 11.94 9.82 -9.45
C THR A 227 13.14 10.47 -8.75
N THR A 228 14.24 9.76 -8.57
CA THR A 228 15.47 10.20 -7.87
C THR A 228 16.51 10.71 -8.84
N THR A 229 16.60 10.27 -10.09
CA THR A 229 17.35 11.01 -11.13
C THR A 229 16.64 12.33 -11.44
N SER A 230 15.31 12.37 -11.25
CA SER A 230 14.54 13.62 -11.16
C SER A 230 14.77 14.41 -9.85
N LYS A 231 15.34 13.85 -8.77
CA LYS A 231 15.74 14.59 -7.54
C LYS A 231 17.25 14.85 -7.39
N SER A 232 18.09 14.09 -8.09
CA SER A 232 19.55 14.01 -7.87
C SER A 232 20.36 14.62 -9.01
N ALA A 233 19.70 15.15 -10.04
CA ALA A 233 20.22 16.33 -10.72
C ALA A 233 20.16 17.58 -9.81
N THR A 234 19.46 17.46 -8.67
CA THR A 234 18.97 18.59 -7.88
C THR A 234 19.23 18.51 -6.39
N THR A 235 20.18 17.68 -5.98
CA THR A 235 20.89 17.93 -4.72
C THR A 235 22.16 17.10 -4.72
N SER A 236 23.15 17.54 -5.48
CA SER A 236 24.54 17.24 -5.09
C SER A 236 24.93 18.20 -3.98
N SER A 237 24.57 17.85 -2.76
CA SER A 237 25.30 18.11 -1.51
C SER A 237 24.52 17.45 -0.38
N ASP A 238 24.77 16.15 -0.19
CA ASP A 238 25.28 15.60 1.07
C ASP A 238 25.10 16.53 2.29
N ASP A 239 24.58 16.09 3.43
CA ASP A 239 24.75 14.77 4.00
C ASP A 239 23.89 14.67 5.27
N SER A 240 23.50 13.43 5.57
CA SER A 240 23.35 12.80 6.89
C SER A 240 23.39 13.68 8.16
N TYR A 241 22.50 13.48 9.14
CA TYR A 241 22.56 12.40 10.12
C TYR A 241 21.24 12.37 10.94
N SER A 242 20.57 11.21 11.01
CA SER A 242 20.43 10.42 12.25
C SER A 242 19.77 11.15 13.43
N ASP A 243 18.45 11.00 13.56
CA ASP A 243 17.77 11.21 14.84
C ASP A 243 17.92 9.96 15.72
N SER A 244 18.54 10.14 16.87
CA SER A 244 18.29 9.32 18.05
C SER A 244 18.36 10.22 19.28
N ASP A 245 17.16 10.45 19.81
CA ASP A 245 16.77 10.82 21.17
C ASP A 245 17.76 11.70 21.96
N SER A 246 17.37 12.96 22.16
CA SER A 246 17.86 13.77 23.27
C SER A 246 17.02 13.52 24.52
N GLU A 247 17.65 12.97 25.55
CA GLU A 247 17.38 13.35 26.94
C GLU A 247 18.38 14.44 27.34
N GLU A 248 17.83 15.54 27.83
CA GLU A 248 18.33 16.48 28.86
C GLU A 248 19.58 17.37 28.64
N ALA A 249 19.30 18.66 28.82
CA ALA A 249 20.06 19.75 29.46
C ALA A 249 21.40 20.24 28.86
N SER A 250 21.42 21.50 28.39
CA SER A 250 21.95 22.67 29.15
C SER A 250 22.19 23.89 28.25
N ASP A 251 22.01 25.06 28.87
CA ASP A 251 22.13 26.44 28.37
C ASP A 251 23.31 26.75 27.43
N SER A 252 23.10 27.64 26.46
CA SER A 252 23.75 28.96 26.46
C SER A 252 23.28 29.84 25.29
N ASP A 253 23.03 31.09 25.62
CA ASP A 253 22.63 32.21 24.77
C ASP A 253 23.57 32.48 23.59
N SER A 254 23.01 32.97 22.49
CA SER A 254 23.60 34.01 21.62
C SER A 254 22.51 34.55 20.70
N GLU A 255 22.06 35.77 20.98
CA GLU A 255 21.34 36.62 20.02
C GLU A 255 22.26 36.95 18.85
N ASP A 256 21.75 37.02 17.62
CA ASP A 256 22.16 38.04 16.66
C ASP A 256 21.05 38.23 15.61
N SER A 257 20.48 39.43 15.64
CA SER A 257 19.68 40.02 14.57
C SER A 257 20.62 40.59 13.53
N GLU A 258 20.33 40.47 12.24
CA GLU A 258 20.61 41.56 11.30
C GLU A 258 19.76 41.39 10.03
N SER A 259 19.30 42.56 9.58
CA SER A 259 18.75 42.90 8.26
C SER A 259 19.76 42.56 7.15
N ASP A 260 19.33 42.39 5.88
CA ASP A 260 19.90 43.23 4.81
C ASP A 260 19.27 43.10 3.42
N SER A 261 19.40 44.24 2.76
CA SER A 261 18.93 44.73 1.47
C SER A 261 19.69 44.19 0.24
N GLU A 262 19.11 44.51 -0.92
CA GLU A 262 19.44 44.14 -2.29
C GLU A 262 20.87 44.40 -2.85
N SER A 263 21.10 43.68 -3.96
CA SER A 263 22.00 43.86 -5.13
C SER A 263 23.46 43.42 -5.05
N ASP A 264 23.83 42.37 -5.80
CA ASP A 264 24.64 42.47 -7.03
C ASP A 264 24.77 41.09 -7.73
N SER A 265 24.87 41.15 -9.06
CA SER A 265 24.76 40.07 -10.05
C SER A 265 25.69 38.86 -9.86
N ASP A 266 25.13 37.66 -9.78
CA ASP A 266 25.71 36.40 -10.29
C ASP A 266 24.61 35.31 -10.26
N SER A 267 24.11 34.92 -11.45
CA SER A 267 23.05 33.92 -11.71
C SER A 267 21.83 33.90 -10.77
N ASP A 268 20.75 34.57 -11.16
CA ASP A 268 19.44 34.40 -10.51
C ASP A 268 18.99 32.95 -10.73
N SER A 269 19.03 32.10 -9.71
CA SER A 269 18.37 30.79 -9.72
C SER A 269 17.12 30.82 -8.87
N ILE A 270 16.14 29.97 -9.19
CA ILE A 270 14.98 29.71 -8.34
C ILE A 270 14.97 28.23 -7.98
N THR A 271 14.83 27.93 -6.69
CA THR A 271 14.64 26.57 -6.19
C THR A 271 13.16 26.23 -6.19
N ILE A 272 12.78 25.16 -6.87
CA ILE A 272 11.42 24.59 -6.88
C ILE A 272 11.54 23.11 -6.49
N GLY A 273 11.03 22.76 -5.32
CA GLY A 273 11.22 21.42 -4.76
C GLY A 273 12.68 21.21 -4.38
N ASP A 274 13.29 20.18 -4.96
CA ASP A 274 14.75 20.00 -4.90
C ASP A 274 15.43 20.76 -6.05
N ASP A 275 14.70 21.27 -7.06
CA ASP A 275 15.28 21.74 -8.32
C ASP A 275 15.77 23.18 -8.35
N ASP A 276 17.08 23.38 -8.50
CA ASP A 276 17.67 24.70 -8.81
C ASP A 276 17.59 24.99 -10.32
N ILE A 277 16.77 25.98 -10.67
CA ILE A 277 16.51 26.38 -12.06
C ILE A 277 17.15 27.74 -12.31
N ASP A 278 18.09 27.78 -13.23
CA ASP A 278 18.72 29.04 -13.66
C ASP A 278 17.71 29.92 -14.41
N ILE A 279 17.68 31.21 -14.09
CA ILE A 279 16.75 32.18 -14.64
C ILE A 279 17.48 33.11 -15.62
N ALA A 280 17.00 33.14 -16.86
CA ALA A 280 17.48 34.07 -17.88
C ALA A 280 16.85 35.46 -17.76
N ASP A 281 15.60 35.52 -17.27
CA ASP A 281 14.85 36.77 -17.12
C ASP A 281 13.71 36.56 -16.10
N GLN A 282 13.44 37.57 -15.28
CA GLN A 282 12.33 37.53 -14.32
C GLN A 282 11.59 38.86 -14.28
N GLN A 283 10.28 38.79 -14.07
CA GLN A 283 9.46 39.97 -13.86
C GLN A 283 8.48 39.72 -12.72
N ALA A 284 8.63 40.47 -11.64
CA ALA A 284 7.70 40.50 -10.53
C ALA A 284 6.62 41.57 -10.77
N TYR A 285 5.39 41.21 -10.44
CA TYR A 285 4.21 42.07 -10.50
C TYR A 285 3.54 42.06 -9.14
N THR A 286 3.16 43.25 -8.65
CA THR A 286 2.28 43.36 -7.49
C THR A 286 0.84 43.11 -7.93
N ALA A 287 0.19 42.15 -7.30
CA ALA A 287 -1.23 41.89 -7.46
C ALA A 287 -2.01 42.53 -6.29
N SER A 288 -3.30 42.76 -6.49
CA SER A 288 -4.19 43.32 -5.46
C SER A 288 -5.53 42.59 -5.42
N PHE A 289 -5.50 41.30 -5.72
CA PHE A 289 -6.71 40.49 -5.69
C PHE A 289 -7.09 40.16 -4.25
N THR A 290 -8.38 40.31 -3.94
CA THR A 290 -8.96 39.94 -2.64
C THR A 290 -10.39 39.49 -2.87
N ASP A 291 -10.74 38.31 -2.39
CA ASP A 291 -12.10 37.80 -2.33
C ASP A 291 -12.45 37.42 -0.89
N SER A 292 -13.38 38.16 -0.28
CA SER A 292 -13.93 37.92 1.06
C SER A 292 -15.42 37.53 1.01
N SER A 293 -15.92 37.09 -0.14
CA SER A 293 -17.37 36.92 -0.37
C SER A 293 -17.94 35.58 0.14
N TRP A 294 -17.09 34.65 0.59
CA TRP A 294 -17.52 33.29 0.91
C TRP A 294 -17.09 32.87 2.32
N ALA A 295 -18.03 32.27 3.05
CA ALA A 295 -17.84 31.66 4.36
C ALA A 295 -17.19 32.55 5.45
N GLY A 296 -17.18 33.88 5.27
CA GLY A 296 -16.45 34.80 6.15
C GLY A 296 -14.92 34.74 5.99
N SER A 297 -14.43 33.90 5.09
CA SER A 297 -13.02 33.71 4.78
C SER A 297 -12.55 34.67 3.70
N THR A 298 -11.26 34.97 3.69
CA THR A 298 -10.64 35.90 2.74
C THR A 298 -9.46 35.26 2.04
N PHE A 299 -9.46 35.30 0.71
CA PHE A 299 -8.36 34.86 -0.14
C PHE A 299 -7.72 36.09 -0.80
N LYS A 300 -6.40 36.21 -0.74
CA LYS A 300 -5.66 37.32 -1.35
C LYS A 300 -4.51 36.81 -2.21
N ILE A 301 -4.29 37.48 -3.33
CA ILE A 301 -3.11 37.30 -4.17
C ILE A 301 -2.46 38.66 -4.32
N ASP A 302 -1.26 38.79 -3.79
CA ASP A 302 -0.53 40.05 -3.64
C ASP A 302 0.75 40.11 -4.49
N LYS A 303 1.28 38.96 -4.90
CA LYS A 303 2.47 38.90 -5.77
C LYS A 303 2.37 37.80 -6.82
N VAL A 304 2.74 38.15 -8.04
CA VAL A 304 2.93 37.20 -9.14
C VAL A 304 4.31 37.47 -9.75
N THR A 305 5.15 36.45 -9.81
CA THR A 305 6.45 36.55 -10.51
C THR A 305 6.47 35.58 -11.68
N VAL A 306 6.84 36.08 -12.85
CA VAL A 306 7.02 35.29 -14.05
C VAL A 306 8.52 35.14 -14.29
N TYR A 307 8.98 33.90 -14.35
CA TYR A 307 10.36 33.54 -14.60
C TYR A 307 10.49 32.90 -15.98
N LYS A 308 11.52 33.29 -16.71
CA LYS A 308 11.98 32.59 -17.91
C LYS A 308 13.29 31.89 -17.57
N THR A 309 13.33 30.60 -17.80
CA THR A 309 14.49 29.78 -17.47
C THR A 309 15.63 30.00 -18.47
N ASP A 310 16.87 29.81 -18.04
CA ASP A 310 18.05 29.80 -18.92
C ASP A 310 18.17 28.47 -19.64
N GLY A 311 17.43 28.35 -20.75
CA GLY A 311 17.33 27.13 -21.53
C GLY A 311 15.98 26.43 -21.34
N THR A 312 15.94 25.13 -21.62
CA THR A 312 14.73 24.32 -21.53
C THR A 312 14.98 23.22 -20.52
N TYR A 313 14.07 23.11 -19.57
CA TYR A 313 14.05 22.13 -18.50
C TYR A 313 12.91 21.15 -18.78
N THR A 314 12.91 19.99 -18.10
CA THR A 314 11.86 18.99 -18.29
C THR A 314 11.24 18.70 -16.93
N SER A 315 9.92 18.86 -16.83
CA SER A 315 9.14 18.49 -15.64
C SER A 315 8.19 17.33 -15.99
N GLY A 316 7.83 16.53 -15.00
CA GLY A 316 7.02 15.32 -15.15
C GLY A 316 7.83 14.03 -15.37
N SER A 317 7.14 12.90 -15.37
CA SER A 317 7.74 11.56 -15.41
C SER A 317 7.09 10.66 -16.47
N GLY A 318 7.85 9.71 -17.02
CA GLY A 318 7.32 8.72 -17.97
C GLY A 318 6.81 9.31 -19.29
N SER A 319 5.57 8.96 -19.68
CA SER A 319 4.89 9.45 -20.89
C SER A 319 4.44 10.91 -20.81
N ASP A 320 4.45 11.47 -19.60
CA ASP A 320 3.89 12.79 -19.30
C ASP A 320 4.99 13.84 -19.11
N LYS A 321 6.24 13.51 -19.48
CA LYS A 321 7.37 14.45 -19.52
C LYS A 321 7.05 15.61 -20.45
N GLN A 322 7.10 16.82 -19.93
CA GLN A 322 6.93 18.04 -20.69
C GLN A 322 8.13 18.95 -20.51
N ASP A 323 8.70 19.35 -21.64
CA ASP A 323 9.69 20.40 -21.68
C ASP A 323 9.01 21.73 -21.33
N PHE A 324 9.67 22.51 -20.50
CA PHE A 324 9.23 23.82 -20.06
C PHE A 324 10.37 24.82 -20.10
N ASN A 325 10.01 26.09 -20.22
CA ASN A 325 10.99 27.17 -20.12
C ASN A 325 10.41 28.45 -19.50
N GLY A 326 9.31 28.32 -18.78
CA GLY A 326 8.72 29.40 -17.99
C GLY A 326 8.11 28.87 -16.71
N ILE A 327 8.10 29.71 -15.67
CA ILE A 327 7.47 29.43 -14.38
C ILE A 327 6.67 30.66 -13.98
N VAL A 328 5.48 30.45 -13.42
CA VAL A 328 4.73 31.50 -12.73
C VAL A 328 4.64 31.14 -11.26
N LYS A 329 5.16 32.02 -10.40
CA LYS A 329 5.00 31.95 -8.95
C LYS A 329 3.90 32.89 -8.50
N VAL A 330 2.92 32.38 -7.77
CA VAL A 330 1.82 33.17 -7.22
C VAL A 330 1.87 33.08 -5.71
N HIS A 331 2.08 34.20 -5.03
CA HIS A 331 1.97 34.26 -3.58
C HIS A 331 0.50 34.48 -3.21
N MET A 332 -0.02 33.62 -2.33
CA MET A 332 -1.40 33.68 -1.87
C MET A 332 -1.45 33.65 -0.35
N SER A 333 -2.41 34.37 0.23
CA SER A 333 -2.77 34.27 1.64
C SER A 333 -4.24 33.97 1.83
N ILE A 334 -4.55 33.21 2.88
CA ILE A 334 -5.88 32.75 3.26
C ILE A 334 -6.09 33.14 4.72
N HIS A 335 -7.18 33.83 4.99
CA HIS A 335 -7.73 34.01 6.34
C HIS A 335 -9.01 33.20 6.46
N ALA A 336 -9.03 32.21 7.33
CA ALA A 336 -10.18 31.35 7.56
C ALA A 336 -11.16 32.02 8.53
N GLY A 337 -12.33 32.46 8.05
CA GLY A 337 -13.37 33.06 8.91
C GLY A 337 -14.16 32.03 9.74
N ARG A 338 -14.01 30.75 9.38
CA ARG A 338 -14.57 29.56 10.03
C ARG A 338 -13.69 28.35 9.66
N ASP A 339 -14.01 27.19 10.21
CA ASP A 339 -13.38 25.94 9.78
C ASP A 339 -13.73 25.66 8.30
N ILE A 340 -12.70 25.57 7.46
CA ILE A 340 -12.80 25.36 6.01
C ILE A 340 -11.73 24.37 5.54
N SER A 341 -11.95 23.75 4.39
CA SER A 341 -10.92 23.08 3.61
C SER A 341 -10.72 23.87 2.31
N ALA A 342 -9.51 24.32 2.01
CA ALA A 342 -9.20 25.06 0.79
C ALA A 342 -8.03 24.40 0.06
N TYR A 343 -8.07 24.34 -1.28
CA TYR A 343 -7.03 23.66 -2.06
C TYR A 343 -6.40 24.52 -3.18
N PRO A 344 -5.85 25.73 -2.92
CA PRO A 344 -5.04 26.46 -3.90
C PRO A 344 -3.83 25.69 -4.48
N THR A 345 -3.21 24.76 -3.74
CA THR A 345 -2.12 23.89 -4.24
C THR A 345 -2.60 22.88 -5.29
N GLN A 346 -3.91 22.78 -5.51
CA GLN A 346 -4.54 22.01 -6.60
C GLN A 346 -5.12 22.92 -7.70
N ALA A 347 -4.76 24.21 -7.69
CA ALA A 347 -5.33 25.19 -8.60
C ALA A 347 -4.94 24.95 -10.08
N LYS A 348 -5.79 25.44 -10.98
CA LYS A 348 -5.48 25.56 -12.41
C LYS A 348 -5.14 27.01 -12.76
N LEU A 349 -4.03 27.21 -13.45
CA LEU A 349 -3.63 28.50 -14.01
C LEU A 349 -3.86 28.51 -15.53
N SER A 350 -4.34 29.63 -16.06
CA SER A 350 -4.44 29.89 -17.50
C SER A 350 -3.83 31.24 -17.85
N THR A 351 -3.00 31.30 -18.88
CA THR A 351 -2.29 32.51 -19.32
C THR A 351 -2.99 33.18 -20.52
N ASN A 352 -2.67 34.45 -20.81
CA ASN A 352 -3.21 35.16 -21.98
C ASN A 352 -2.79 34.55 -23.32
N ASP A 353 -1.70 33.78 -23.37
CA ASP A 353 -1.23 33.10 -24.58
C ASP A 353 -1.86 31.70 -24.76
N GLY A 354 -2.83 31.34 -23.90
CA GLY A 354 -3.67 30.16 -24.07
C GLY A 354 -3.10 28.88 -23.47
N GLN A 355 -2.05 28.98 -22.64
CA GLN A 355 -1.55 27.83 -21.87
C GLN A 355 -2.46 27.61 -20.65
N GLN A 356 -2.63 26.34 -20.27
CA GLN A 356 -3.33 25.95 -19.06
C GLN A 356 -2.52 24.86 -18.38
N VAL A 357 -2.22 25.08 -17.11
CA VAL A 357 -1.33 24.23 -16.30
C VAL A 357 -1.90 24.09 -14.90
N ASP A 358 -1.60 22.98 -14.26
CA ASP A 358 -1.97 22.73 -12.86
C ASP A 358 -0.85 23.24 -11.95
N ALA A 359 -1.19 23.53 -10.68
CA ALA A 359 -0.21 23.86 -9.66
C ALA A 359 0.79 22.71 -9.50
N ASP A 360 2.06 23.06 -9.34
CA ASP A 360 3.13 22.10 -9.19
C ASP A 360 3.13 21.52 -7.77
N ALA A 361 3.55 20.25 -7.66
CA ALA A 361 3.59 19.51 -6.39
C ALA A 361 4.55 20.13 -5.39
N ASP A 362 5.51 20.94 -5.85
CA ASP A 362 6.48 21.65 -5.03
C ASP A 362 5.99 23.04 -4.55
N SER A 363 4.69 23.32 -4.70
CA SER A 363 4.06 24.48 -4.05
C SER A 363 4.08 24.35 -2.53
N ASP A 364 4.13 25.48 -1.82
CA ASP A 364 4.21 25.51 -0.36
C ASP A 364 2.99 24.81 0.28
N ASP A 365 3.20 24.16 1.43
CA ASP A 365 2.14 23.50 2.21
C ASP A 365 1.44 24.51 3.12
N PHE A 366 0.55 25.33 2.53
CA PHE A 366 -0.18 26.39 3.23
C PHE A 366 -1.71 26.23 3.18
N ASP A 367 -2.20 25.16 2.57
CA ASP A 367 -3.63 24.92 2.38
C ASP A 367 -4.11 23.60 3.03
N GLY A 368 -5.27 23.10 2.63
CA GLY A 368 -5.95 21.99 3.31
C GLY A 368 -6.92 22.49 4.38
N ASP A 369 -6.96 21.80 5.52
CA ASP A 369 -7.92 22.06 6.59
C ASP A 369 -7.45 23.22 7.48
N LEU A 370 -8.20 24.31 7.46
CA LEU A 370 -7.91 25.54 8.18
C LEU A 370 -9.00 25.81 9.22
N ASN A 371 -8.60 25.85 10.49
CA ASN A 371 -9.50 26.23 11.59
C ASN A 371 -9.89 27.71 11.52
N SER A 372 -11.04 28.03 12.10
CA SER A 372 -11.52 29.40 12.27
C SER A 372 -10.48 30.32 12.92
N GLY A 373 -10.23 31.45 12.28
CA GLY A 373 -9.29 32.50 12.71
C GLY A 373 -7.84 32.28 12.30
N THR A 374 -7.53 31.19 11.57
CA THR A 374 -6.17 30.92 11.07
C THR A 374 -5.85 31.79 9.86
N ASP A 375 -4.65 32.36 9.87
CA ASP A 375 -4.01 32.94 8.69
C ASP A 375 -2.94 31.97 8.18
N SER A 376 -2.90 31.75 6.87
CA SER A 376 -1.92 30.92 6.20
C SER A 376 -1.52 31.57 4.87
N ASP A 377 -0.26 31.46 4.48
CA ASP A 377 0.26 32.01 3.23
C ASP A 377 1.38 31.15 2.65
N GLY A 378 1.54 31.23 1.33
CA GLY A 378 2.54 30.45 0.62
C GLY A 378 2.58 30.74 -0.87
N ASN A 379 3.56 30.13 -1.52
CA ASN A 379 3.82 30.25 -2.93
C ASN A 379 3.28 29.04 -3.70
N LEU A 380 2.53 29.33 -4.76
CA LEU A 380 2.09 28.37 -5.75
C LEU A 380 3.00 28.47 -6.97
N TYR A 381 3.54 27.35 -7.43
CA TYR A 381 4.35 27.30 -8.64
C TYR A 381 3.56 26.69 -9.80
N PHE A 382 3.68 27.27 -10.98
CA PHE A 382 3.04 26.79 -12.21
C PHE A 382 4.06 26.71 -13.33
N ILE A 383 4.28 25.51 -13.84
CA ILE A 383 5.28 25.25 -14.88
C ILE A 383 4.67 25.48 -16.26
N LEU A 384 5.20 26.44 -17.03
CA LEU A 384 4.75 26.79 -18.37
C LEU A 384 5.59 26.09 -19.46
N PRO A 385 4.98 25.27 -20.34
CA PRO A 385 5.69 24.60 -21.43
C PRO A 385 6.48 25.54 -22.33
N LYS A 386 5.95 26.75 -22.59
CA LYS A 386 6.57 27.72 -23.50
C LYS A 386 6.47 29.15 -23.01
N LEU A 387 7.60 29.84 -22.91
CA LEU A 387 7.70 31.25 -22.59
C LEU A 387 8.82 31.90 -23.42
N SER A 388 8.45 32.81 -24.31
CA SER A 388 9.42 33.52 -25.16
C SER A 388 10.06 34.72 -24.43
N SER A 389 9.27 35.44 -23.64
CA SER A 389 9.69 36.57 -22.80
C SER A 389 8.72 36.69 -21.64
N VAL A 390 9.22 37.07 -20.46
CA VAL A 390 8.39 37.33 -19.27
C VAL A 390 7.33 38.42 -19.52
N LYS A 391 7.56 39.32 -20.49
CA LYS A 391 6.62 40.39 -20.89
C LYS A 391 5.44 39.90 -21.73
N ASN A 392 5.49 38.66 -22.23
CA ASN A 392 4.39 38.10 -23.02
C ASN A 392 3.23 37.64 -22.14
N ILE A 393 3.47 37.38 -20.85
CA ILE A 393 2.43 37.04 -19.89
C ILE A 393 1.90 38.34 -19.30
N THR A 394 0.78 38.82 -19.85
CA THR A 394 0.13 40.07 -19.43
C THR A 394 -1.11 39.81 -18.57
N SER A 395 -1.60 38.58 -18.51
CA SER A 395 -2.64 38.19 -17.56
C SER A 395 -2.59 36.71 -17.23
N VAL A 396 -2.91 36.38 -15.98
CA VAL A 396 -3.10 35.00 -15.52
C VAL A 396 -4.48 34.87 -14.87
N ARG A 397 -5.12 33.72 -15.07
CA ARG A 397 -6.39 33.35 -14.46
C ARG A 397 -6.18 32.11 -13.61
N LEU A 398 -6.56 32.18 -12.34
CA LEU A 398 -6.38 31.12 -11.36
C LEU A 398 -7.73 30.60 -10.88
N LYS A 399 -7.87 29.28 -10.80
CA LYS A 399 -9.07 28.59 -10.29
C LYS A 399 -8.71 27.57 -9.24
N TRP A 400 -9.39 27.62 -8.10
CA TRP A 400 -9.23 26.66 -7.01
C TRP A 400 -10.57 26.47 -6.29
N ASP A 401 -10.65 25.40 -5.51
CA ASP A 401 -11.85 25.02 -4.80
C ASP A 401 -11.65 25.15 -3.28
N ALA A 402 -12.75 25.46 -2.58
CA ALA A 402 -12.83 25.40 -1.14
C ALA A 402 -14.21 24.90 -0.70
N SER A 403 -14.26 24.28 0.48
CA SER A 403 -15.48 23.76 1.08
C SER A 403 -15.48 23.91 2.60
N TYR A 404 -16.62 23.71 3.23
CA TYR A 404 -16.72 23.51 4.67
C TYR A 404 -17.74 22.42 4.98
N ASP A 405 -17.56 21.74 6.11
CA ASP A 405 -18.51 20.72 6.56
C ASP A 405 -19.77 21.37 7.15
N THR A 406 -20.92 20.81 6.80
CA THR A 406 -22.23 21.19 7.32
C THR A 406 -23.17 19.99 7.35
N ASP A 407 -24.00 19.91 8.40
CA ASP A 407 -25.07 18.91 8.52
C ASP A 407 -26.37 19.37 7.82
N ASP A 408 -26.38 20.60 7.30
CA ASP A 408 -27.50 21.16 6.56
C ASP A 408 -27.45 20.73 5.09
N TYR A 409 -28.25 19.72 4.75
CA TYR A 409 -28.35 19.19 3.39
C TYR A 409 -28.87 20.21 2.36
N ASP A 410 -29.43 21.35 2.80
CA ASP A 410 -29.93 22.42 1.92
C ASP A 410 -28.93 23.59 1.80
N ASP A 411 -27.73 23.50 2.39
CA ASP A 411 -26.69 24.54 2.29
C ASP A 411 -25.91 24.45 0.96
N ASP A 412 -26.45 25.07 -0.08
CA ASP A 412 -25.81 25.17 -1.41
C ASP A 412 -24.52 26.02 -1.42
N ASN A 413 -24.11 26.62 -0.28
CA ASN A 413 -22.93 27.47 -0.16
C ASN A 413 -21.75 26.77 0.54
N ASP A 414 -21.89 25.48 0.88
CA ASP A 414 -20.86 24.62 1.48
C ASP A 414 -19.63 24.39 0.60
N PHE A 415 -19.73 24.67 -0.70
CA PHE A 415 -18.67 24.57 -1.68
C PHE A 415 -18.58 25.82 -2.56
N LYS A 416 -17.36 26.27 -2.87
CA LYS A 416 -17.11 27.35 -3.84
C LYS A 416 -15.86 27.10 -4.67
N THR A 417 -16.03 27.22 -5.99
CA THR A 417 -14.92 27.41 -6.92
C THR A 417 -14.61 28.90 -7.08
N PHE A 418 -13.39 29.29 -6.75
CA PHE A 418 -12.89 30.64 -6.97
C PHE A 418 -12.33 30.78 -8.39
N ASP A 419 -12.40 32.01 -8.92
CA ASP A 419 -11.99 32.32 -10.28
C ASP A 419 -11.40 33.74 -10.33
N ALA A 420 -10.08 33.82 -10.11
CA ALA A 420 -9.35 35.08 -10.05
C ALA A 420 -8.69 35.37 -11.40
N THR A 421 -8.90 36.56 -11.96
CA THR A 421 -8.16 37.03 -13.15
C THR A 421 -7.28 38.21 -12.75
N LEU A 422 -5.98 38.06 -12.95
CA LEU A 422 -4.94 39.04 -12.62
C LEU A 422 -4.36 39.61 -13.91
N ASN A 423 -4.37 40.94 -14.05
CA ASN A 423 -3.67 41.63 -15.12
C ASN A 423 -2.26 41.99 -14.63
N LEU A 424 -1.25 41.57 -15.37
CA LEU A 424 0.16 41.78 -15.08
C LEU A 424 0.64 42.94 -15.96
N ASN A 425 0.67 44.15 -15.39
CA ASN A 425 1.03 45.40 -16.08
C ASN A 425 2.19 46.12 -15.41
#